data_AF-A0AAJ1FR66-F1
#
_entry.id   AF-A0AAJ1FR66-F1
#
_cell.length_a   1.000
_cell.length_b   1.000
_cell.length_c   1.000
_cell.angle_alpha   90.00
_cell.angle_beta   90.00
_cell.angle_gamma   90.00
#
_symmetry.space_group_name_H-M   'P 1'
#
loop_
_entity.id
_entity.type
_entity.pdbx_description
1 polymer ?
#
loop_
_entity_poly.entity_id
_entity_poly.type
_entity_poly.pdbx_seq_one_letter_code
_entity_poly.pdbx_strand_id
1 'polypeptide(L)'
;MNTQASEISLLVKHNSEEWHRMWNRLAEHPFNRSLTAPGQTYHCGEDWEYVETLEPPSSGAEGCYLHHFRHRCHPVAGNVSVNISASRRFTPQDSGNAYYHDFG
;
A
#
# COMPACT_ATOMS: atom_id res chain seq x y z
N MET A 1 -0.36 29.75 -12.87
CA MET A 1 -1.44 28.78 -13.10
C MET A 1 -0.96 27.47 -12.52
N ASN A 2 -1.35 27.17 -11.28
CA ASN A 2 -1.08 25.86 -10.69
C ASN A 2 -2.15 24.92 -11.25
N THR A 3 -1.80 24.17 -12.28
CA THR A 3 -2.57 22.99 -12.64
C THR A 3 -2.43 22.04 -11.46
N GLN A 4 -3.43 21.97 -10.59
CA GLN A 4 -3.61 20.79 -9.76
C GLN A 4 -3.75 19.65 -10.78
N ALA A 5 -2.68 18.89 -10.96
CA ALA A 5 -2.81 17.62 -11.62
C ALA A 5 -3.81 16.86 -10.76
N SER A 6 -4.94 16.45 -11.34
CA SER A 6 -5.79 15.45 -10.71
C SER A 6 -4.88 14.30 -10.30
N GLU A 7 -4.64 14.15 -9.00
CA GLU A 7 -3.83 13.07 -8.47
C GLU A 7 -4.71 11.81 -8.57
N ILE A 8 -4.67 11.16 -9.72
CA ILE A 8 -5.36 9.88 -9.92
C ILE A 8 -4.49 8.80 -9.27
N SER A 9 -4.97 8.21 -8.17
CA SER A 9 -4.28 7.10 -7.49
C SER A 9 -4.89 5.75 -7.84
N LEU A 10 -4.04 4.75 -8.02
CA LEU A 10 -4.48 3.36 -8.18
C LEU A 10 -4.65 2.71 -6.80
N LEU A 11 -5.86 2.25 -6.48
CA LEU A 11 -6.20 1.64 -5.20
C LEU A 11 -6.62 0.18 -5.35
N VAL A 12 -6.21 -0.66 -4.41
CA VAL A 12 -6.72 -2.02 -4.27
C VAL A 12 -8.13 -1.96 -3.67
N LYS A 13 -9.03 -2.75 -4.22
CA LYS A 13 -10.42 -2.85 -3.75
C LYS A 13 -10.45 -3.47 -2.35
N HIS A 14 -11.16 -2.81 -1.44
CA HIS A 14 -11.35 -3.32 -0.08
C HIS A 14 -11.94 -4.74 -0.11
N ASN A 15 -11.39 -5.64 0.72
CA ASN A 15 -11.73 -7.06 0.81
C ASN A 15 -11.46 -7.92 -0.46
N SER A 16 -10.72 -7.43 -1.46
CA SER A 16 -10.25 -8.31 -2.55
C SER A 16 -9.20 -9.32 -2.05
N GLU A 17 -8.85 -10.31 -2.88
CA GLU A 17 -7.74 -11.23 -2.56
C GLU A 17 -6.42 -10.47 -2.38
N GLU A 18 -6.15 -9.46 -3.23
CA GLU A 18 -4.93 -8.65 -3.10
C GLU A 18 -4.95 -7.82 -1.81
N TRP A 19 -6.10 -7.28 -1.40
CA TRP A 19 -6.24 -6.53 -0.16
C TRP A 19 -5.75 -7.34 1.04
N HIS A 20 -6.29 -8.55 1.21
CA HIS A 20 -5.88 -9.42 2.31
C HIS A 20 -4.40 -9.81 2.22
N ARG A 21 -3.92 -10.07 1.00
CA ARG A 21 -2.51 -10.42 0.76
C ARG A 21 -1.57 -9.29 1.16
N MET A 22 -1.83 -8.05 0.75
CA MET A 22 -0.94 -6.92 1.05
C MET A 22 -0.88 -6.63 2.54
N TRP A 23 -2.00 -6.73 3.26
CA TRP A 23 -2.04 -6.58 4.73
C TRP A 23 -1.30 -7.72 5.45
N ASN A 24 -1.44 -8.97 5.00
CA ASN A 24 -0.67 -10.08 5.56
C ASN A 24 0.84 -9.90 5.34
N ARG A 25 1.25 -9.44 4.16
CA ARG A 25 2.66 -9.12 3.86
C ARG A 25 3.19 -7.95 4.67
N LEU A 26 2.36 -6.94 4.91
CA LEU A 26 2.70 -5.83 5.80
C LEU A 26 2.96 -6.34 7.22
N ALA A 27 2.12 -7.24 7.74
CA ALA A 27 2.32 -7.83 9.06
C ALA A 27 3.64 -8.64 9.16
N GLU A 28 4.08 -9.27 8.07
CA GLU A 28 5.37 -9.98 8.00
C GLU A 28 6.59 -9.05 7.92
N HIS A 29 6.40 -7.74 7.69
CA HIS A 29 7.48 -6.78 7.48
C HIS A 29 8.40 -6.68 8.71
N PRO A 30 9.73 -6.51 8.55
CA PRO A 30 10.67 -6.44 9.68
C PRO A 30 10.31 -5.42 10.77
N PHE A 31 9.67 -4.30 10.40
CA PHE A 31 9.18 -3.32 11.37
C PHE A 31 8.07 -3.85 12.29
N ASN A 32 7.25 -4.78 11.80
CA ASN A 32 6.14 -5.34 12.55
C ASN A 32 6.51 -6.64 13.29
N ARG A 33 7.62 -7.29 12.95
CA ARG A 33 8.01 -8.61 13.49
C ARG A 33 8.09 -8.68 15.03
N SER A 34 8.49 -7.59 15.69
CA SER A 34 8.61 -7.53 17.15
C SER A 34 7.32 -7.10 17.86
N LEU A 35 6.25 -6.81 17.12
CA LEU A 35 4.98 -6.37 17.68
C LEU A 35 4.10 -7.57 18.06
N THR A 36 3.35 -7.41 19.15
CA THR A 36 2.44 -8.46 19.66
C THR A 36 1.26 -8.72 18.72
N ALA A 37 0.85 -7.73 17.93
CA ALA A 37 -0.19 -7.81 16.92
C ALA A 37 0.28 -7.12 15.62
N PRO A 38 1.10 -7.78 14.78
CA PRO A 38 1.80 -7.13 13.66
C PRO A 38 0.88 -6.61 12.55
N GLY A 39 -0.37 -7.11 12.46
CA GLY A 39 -1.40 -6.61 11.54
C GLY A 39 -2.27 -5.48 12.09
N GLN A 40 -2.07 -5.11 13.37
CA GLN A 40 -2.80 -4.04 14.06
C GLN A 40 -1.78 -3.19 14.83
N THR A 41 -1.03 -2.39 14.09
CA THR A 41 0.01 -1.54 14.66
C THR A 41 -0.59 -0.25 15.20
N TYR A 42 -1.61 -0.33 16.05
CA TYR A 42 -2.24 0.87 16.60
C TYR A 42 -1.33 1.49 17.66
N HIS A 43 -0.77 2.65 17.36
CA HIS A 43 0.13 3.37 18.25
C HIS A 43 -0.04 4.89 18.11
N CYS A 44 -0.11 5.58 19.25
CA CYS A 44 -0.33 7.03 19.31
C CYS A 44 -1.56 7.53 18.52
N GLY A 45 -2.63 6.72 18.47
CA GLY A 45 -3.87 7.10 17.76
C GLY A 45 -3.83 6.88 16.25
N GLU A 46 -2.77 6.27 15.73
CA GLU A 46 -2.54 6.04 14.31
C GLU A 46 -2.30 4.55 14.05
N ASP A 47 -2.71 4.10 12.86
CA ASP A 47 -2.44 2.76 12.33
C ASP A 47 -1.63 2.87 11.04
N TRP A 48 -1.27 1.71 10.48
CA TRP A 48 -0.85 1.66 9.08
C TRP A 48 -1.98 2.15 8.17
N GLU A 49 -1.63 3.05 7.27
CA GLU A 49 -2.50 3.62 6.25
C GLU A 49 -2.05 3.10 4.89
N TYR A 50 -2.97 2.49 4.15
CA TYR A 50 -2.76 2.16 2.75
C TYR A 50 -3.01 3.42 1.91
N VAL A 51 -1.96 3.91 1.23
CA VAL A 51 -1.99 5.19 0.52
C VAL A 51 -2.37 4.99 -0.94
N GLU A 52 -1.61 4.16 -1.64
CA GLU A 52 -1.79 3.93 -3.07
C GLU A 52 -1.05 2.69 -3.57
N THR A 53 -1.24 2.35 -4.84
CA THR A 53 -0.43 1.39 -5.58
C THR A 53 0.39 2.13 -6.62
N LEU A 54 1.71 1.99 -6.55
CA LEU A 54 2.66 2.55 -7.49
C LEU A 54 2.84 1.61 -8.68
N GLU A 55 2.82 2.19 -9.87
CA GLU A 55 3.12 1.46 -11.11
C GLU A 55 4.61 1.08 -11.17
N PRO A 56 4.94 -0.09 -11.74
CA PRO A 56 6.33 -0.44 -11.95
C PRO A 56 7.00 0.55 -12.92
N PRO A 57 8.32 0.81 -12.76
CA PRO A 57 9.04 1.69 -13.66
C PRO A 57 8.96 1.16 -15.10
N SER A 58 8.74 2.06 -16.07
CA SER A 58 8.53 1.70 -17.48
C SER A 58 9.73 1.04 -18.16
N SER A 59 10.89 1.01 -17.51
CA SER A 59 12.13 0.42 -18.02
C SER A 59 12.22 -1.07 -17.73
N GLY A 60 11.67 -1.91 -18.62
CA GLY A 60 12.14 -3.23 -19.06
C GLY A 60 12.52 -4.36 -18.07
N ALA A 61 12.65 -4.10 -16.77
CA ALA A 61 12.76 -5.12 -15.75
C ALA A 61 11.34 -5.55 -15.36
N GLU A 62 11.18 -6.81 -14.96
CA GLU A 62 9.93 -7.36 -14.39
C GLU A 62 9.59 -6.64 -13.07
N GLY A 63 9.15 -5.38 -13.16
CA GLY A 63 8.64 -4.61 -12.05
C GLY A 63 7.23 -5.11 -11.73
N CYS A 64 6.99 -5.45 -10.47
CA CYS A 64 5.63 -5.61 -9.98
C CYS A 64 5.12 -4.26 -9.47
N TYR A 65 3.79 -4.10 -9.47
CA TYR A 65 3.14 -3.01 -8.76
C TYR A 65 3.53 -3.05 -7.28
N LEU A 66 3.62 -1.88 -6.64
CA LEU A 66 3.99 -1.75 -5.23
C LEU A 66 2.86 -1.08 -4.45
N HIS A 67 2.35 -1.75 -3.41
CA HIS A 67 1.40 -1.15 -2.48
C HIS A 67 2.15 -0.32 -1.44
N HIS A 68 1.90 0.98 -1.42
CA HIS A 68 2.54 1.94 -0.55
C HIS A 68 1.72 2.10 0.73
N PHE A 69 2.38 1.85 1.86
CA PHE A 69 1.83 2.03 3.19
C PHE A 69 2.62 3.07 3.97
N ARG A 70 1.92 3.81 4.81
CA ARG A 70 2.46 4.83 5.72
C ARG A 70 2.06 4.53 7.16
N HIS A 71 2.95 4.80 8.09
CA HIS A 71 2.62 4.89 9.51
C HIS A 71 3.28 6.14 10.10
N ARG A 72 2.48 7.06 10.65
CA ARG A 72 2.99 8.38 11.09
C ARG A 72 3.73 8.34 12.42
N CYS A 73 3.36 7.40 13.29
CA CYS A 73 3.96 7.23 14.62
C CYS A 73 4.20 5.75 14.96
N HIS A 74 4.94 5.02 14.12
CA HIS A 74 5.19 3.59 14.29
C HIS A 74 5.99 3.35 15.58
N PRO A 75 5.61 2.37 16.42
CA PRO A 75 6.20 2.17 17.75
C PRO A 75 7.72 1.89 17.73
N VAL A 76 8.23 1.33 16.62
CA VAL A 76 9.67 1.01 16.45
C VAL A 76 10.40 2.01 15.56
N ALA A 77 9.70 2.65 14.62
CA ALA A 77 10.34 3.36 13.50
C ALA A 77 9.94 4.85 13.41
N GLY A 78 8.99 5.31 14.22
CA GLY A 78 8.44 6.66 14.12
C GLY A 78 7.67 6.86 12.82
N ASN A 79 7.91 7.96 12.12
CA ASN A 79 7.28 8.19 10.82
C ASN A 79 7.98 7.34 9.75
N VAL A 80 7.24 6.41 9.13
CA VAL A 80 7.80 5.44 8.18
C VAL A 80 6.84 5.12 7.05
N SER A 81 7.41 4.87 5.87
CA SER A 81 6.71 4.33 4.71
C SER A 81 7.33 3.00 4.28
N VAL A 82 6.51 2.07 3.82
CA VAL A 82 6.95 0.78 3.28
C VAL A 82 6.21 0.44 2.00
N ASN A 83 6.91 -0.26 1.11
CA ASN A 83 6.36 -0.76 -0.13
C ASN A 83 6.27 -2.28 -0.08
N ILE A 84 5.08 -2.81 -0.37
CA ILE A 84 4.82 -4.24 -0.44
C ILE A 84 4.57 -4.61 -1.90
N SER A 85 5.32 -5.59 -2.42
CA SER A 85 5.10 -6.10 -3.76
C SER A 85 3.71 -6.70 -3.93
N ALA A 86 3.00 -6.25 -4.95
CA ALA A 86 1.74 -6.84 -5.37
C ALA A 86 1.93 -8.31 -5.79
N SER A 87 0.85 -9.08 -5.83
CA SER A 87 0.88 -10.41 -6.42
C SER A 87 1.29 -10.36 -7.90
N ARG A 88 1.90 -11.45 -8.39
CA ARG A 88 2.30 -11.57 -9.81
C ARG A 88 1.13 -11.48 -10.78
N ARG A 89 -0.09 -11.69 -10.30
CA ARG A 89 -1.32 -11.63 -11.10
C ARG A 89 -2.07 -10.31 -10.91
N PHE A 90 -1.57 -9.42 -10.07
CA PHE A 90 -2.20 -8.12 -9.85
C PHE A 90 -2.18 -7.31 -11.15
N THR A 91 -3.36 -6.84 -11.53
CA THR A 91 -3.57 -6.03 -12.72
C THR A 91 -4.66 -5.00 -12.40
N PRO A 92 -4.45 -3.70 -12.70
CA PRO A 92 -5.46 -2.67 -12.51
C PRO A 92 -6.65 -2.81 -13.46
N GLN A 93 -6.55 -3.64 -14.50
CA GLN A 93 -7.65 -3.94 -15.42
C GLN A 93 -8.70 -4.87 -14.79
N ASP A 94 -8.38 -5.57 -13.71
CA ASP A 94 -9.34 -6.36 -12.94
C ASP A 94 -10.11 -5.47 -11.96
N SER A 95 -11.31 -5.05 -12.36
CA SER A 95 -12.24 -4.28 -11.52
C SER A 95 -12.73 -5.00 -10.25
N GLY A 96 -12.51 -6.32 -10.17
CA GLY A 96 -12.70 -7.10 -8.94
C GLY A 96 -11.62 -6.82 -7.90
N ASN A 97 -10.47 -6.28 -8.31
CA ASN A 97 -9.27 -6.22 -7.50
C ASN A 97 -8.71 -4.79 -7.30
N ALA A 98 -8.90 -3.88 -8.25
CA ALA A 98 -8.39 -2.51 -8.15
C ALA A 98 -9.28 -1.49 -8.88
N TYR A 99 -9.09 -0.22 -8.57
CA TYR A 99 -9.77 0.92 -9.19
C TYR A 99 -8.88 2.17 -9.13
N TYR A 100 -9.06 3.08 -10.09
CA TYR A 100 -8.45 4.39 -10.04
C TYR A 100 -9.39 5.36 -9.30
N HIS A 101 -8.85 6.15 -8.39
CA HIS A 101 -9.58 7.17 -7.63
C HIS A 101 -9.03 8.55 -7.99
N ASP A 102 -9.92 9.46 -8.34
CA ASP A 102 -9.61 10.85 -8.62
C ASP A 102 -9.97 11.70 -7.40
N PHE A 103 -8.99 12.38 -6.82
CA PHE A 103 -9.18 13.22 -5.64
C PHE A 103 -9.71 14.63 -5.95
N GLY A 104 -9.77 15.04 -7.23
CA GLY A 104 -10.40 16.30 -7.68
C GLY A 104 -9.52 17.55 -7.59
#